data_AF-A0A7X3TA21-F1
#
_entry.id   AF-A0A7X3TA21-F1
#
_cell.length_a   1.000
_cell.length_b   1.000
_cell.length_c   1.000
_cell.angle_alpha   90.00
_cell.angle_beta   90.00
_cell.angle_gamma   90.00
#
_symmetry.space_group_name_H-M   'P 1'
#
loop_
_entity.id
_entity.type
_entity.pdbx_description
1 polymer ?
#
loop_
_entity_poly.entity_id
_entity_poly.type
_entity_poly.pdbx_seq_one_letter_code
_entity_poly.pdbx_strand_id
1 'polypeptide(L)'
;MGKPFFKYEYKGFHGCDSVCNLEIHQNLVICSSREDNKGTSITNMAEHLATAICKQFDITPSKLIWIEHYRAEPTIERSESTRHSDVSGRFRETYSLVFFNLTGGGVFDANTFEFSNPRWVSIEKVIVDALIDTHKDVEEPPISEWTDGKDFDEPYATEPEDRV
;
A
#
# COMPACT_ATOMS: atom_id res chain seq x y z
N MET A 1 4.08 6.83 14.48
CA MET A 1 2.62 7.08 14.43
C MET A 1 2.16 6.85 12.98
N GLY A 2 1.37 5.80 12.70
CA GLY A 2 0.90 5.46 11.34
C GLY A 2 0.28 6.66 10.62
N LYS A 3 0.54 6.82 9.32
CA LYS A 3 0.05 7.98 8.56
C LYS A 3 -1.48 7.89 8.44
N PRO A 4 -2.22 8.97 8.78
CA PRO A 4 -3.67 8.99 8.61
C PRO A 4 -4.04 8.83 7.15
N PHE A 5 -5.23 8.29 6.87
CA PHE A 5 -5.80 8.20 5.52
C PHE A 5 -5.56 9.49 4.73
N PHE A 6 -4.77 9.40 3.65
CA PHE A 6 -4.50 10.54 2.77
C PHE A 6 -4.92 10.25 1.34
N LYS A 7 -5.35 11.29 0.63
CA LYS A 7 -5.73 11.23 -0.78
C LYS A 7 -4.49 10.95 -1.62
N TYR A 8 -4.57 9.95 -2.50
CA TYR A 8 -3.52 9.59 -3.43
C TYR A 8 -4.04 9.67 -4.87
N GLU A 9 -3.36 10.46 -5.70
CA GLU A 9 -3.70 10.64 -7.11
C GLU A 9 -2.79 9.78 -7.97
N TYR A 10 -3.35 9.17 -9.01
CA TYR A 10 -2.62 8.32 -9.94
C TYR A 10 -3.19 8.41 -11.35
N LYS A 11 -2.39 8.00 -12.33
CA LYS A 11 -2.83 7.84 -13.71
C LYS A 11 -3.34 6.42 -13.92
N GLY A 12 -4.62 6.30 -14.24
CA GLY A 12 -5.25 5.04 -14.59
C GLY A 12 -5.00 4.64 -16.05
N PHE A 13 -5.80 3.70 -16.55
CA PHE A 13 -5.76 3.30 -17.95
C PHE A 13 -5.98 4.49 -18.89
N HIS A 14 -5.27 4.48 -20.01
CA HIS A 14 -5.24 5.57 -20.99
C HIS A 14 -4.86 6.94 -20.39
N GLY A 15 -4.19 6.96 -19.24
CA GLY A 15 -3.72 8.19 -18.59
C GLY A 15 -4.79 9.01 -17.88
N CYS A 16 -5.97 8.43 -17.62
CA CYS A 16 -7.05 9.15 -16.92
C CYS A 16 -6.70 9.49 -15.47
N ASP A 17 -7.13 10.66 -15.02
CA ASP A 17 -6.99 11.06 -13.62
C ASP A 17 -7.83 10.17 -12.72
N SER A 18 -7.18 9.57 -11.75
CA SER A 18 -7.80 8.63 -10.80
C SER A 18 -7.34 8.95 -9.39
N VAL A 19 -8.15 8.55 -8.40
CA VAL A 19 -7.89 8.86 -7.00
C VAL A 19 -8.31 7.71 -6.07
N CYS A 20 -7.53 7.47 -5.02
CA CYS A 20 -7.87 6.61 -3.91
C CYS A 20 -7.48 7.24 -2.56
N ASN A 21 -7.78 6.58 -1.45
CA ASN A 21 -7.16 6.90 -0.16
C ASN A 21 -6.16 5.82 0.22
N LEU A 22 -5.02 6.22 0.78
CA LEU A 22 -4.03 5.31 1.34
C LEU A 22 -3.94 5.49 2.85
N GLU A 23 -3.87 4.38 3.55
CA GLU A 23 -3.41 4.27 4.94
C GLU A 23 -2.20 3.34 4.93
N ILE A 24 -1.09 3.77 5.54
CA ILE A 24 0.19 3.05 5.50
C ILE A 24 0.74 2.89 6.92
N HIS A 25 1.00 1.64 7.31
CA HIS A 25 1.61 1.22 8.57
C HIS A 25 2.81 0.33 8.26
N GLN A 26 4.02 0.90 8.25
CA GLN A 26 5.25 0.20 7.81
C GLN A 26 5.07 -0.43 6.41
N ASN A 27 5.02 -1.77 6.31
CA ASN A 27 4.81 -2.54 5.09
C ASN A 27 3.34 -2.91 4.81
N LEU A 28 2.40 -2.53 5.68
CA LEU A 28 0.96 -2.69 5.48
C LEU A 28 0.38 -1.46 4.77
N VAL A 29 -0.24 -1.68 3.63
CA VAL A 29 -0.93 -0.65 2.84
C VAL A 29 -2.40 -1.01 2.70
N ILE A 30 -3.27 -0.10 3.13
CA ILE A 30 -4.71 -0.19 2.88
C ILE A 30 -5.07 0.83 1.81
N CYS A 31 -5.40 0.34 0.62
CA CYS A 31 -5.83 1.14 -0.52
C CYS A 31 -7.35 1.14 -0.61
N SER A 32 -7.97 2.28 -0.31
CA SER A 32 -9.42 2.43 -0.26
C SER A 32 -9.95 3.15 -1.49
N SER A 33 -11.00 2.62 -2.08
CA SER A 33 -11.71 3.29 -3.17
C SER A 33 -12.39 4.57 -2.65
N ARG A 34 -12.61 5.51 -3.56
CA ARG A 34 -13.34 6.75 -3.27
C ARG A 34 -14.50 6.91 -4.23
N GLU A 35 -15.63 7.41 -3.73
CA GLU A 35 -16.84 7.68 -4.52
C GLU A 35 -16.65 8.78 -5.58
N ASP A 36 -15.73 9.72 -5.31
CA ASP A 36 -15.36 10.79 -6.23
C ASP A 36 -14.36 10.35 -7.30
N ASN A 37 -13.85 9.11 -7.25
CA ASN A 37 -13.01 8.58 -8.31
C ASN A 37 -13.83 8.33 -9.58
N LYS A 38 -13.61 9.14 -10.61
CA LYS A 38 -14.21 8.97 -11.94
C LYS A 38 -13.28 8.28 -12.94
N GLY A 39 -12.05 8.01 -12.52
CA GLY A 39 -11.02 7.35 -13.33
C GLY A 39 -11.06 5.83 -13.25
N THR A 40 -9.89 5.21 -13.35
CA THR A 40 -9.75 3.76 -13.24
C THR A 40 -9.90 3.32 -11.79
N SER A 41 -10.45 2.12 -11.55
CA SER A 41 -10.60 1.56 -10.20
C SER A 41 -9.24 1.13 -9.62
N ILE A 42 -9.18 1.06 -8.29
CA ILE A 42 -8.00 0.53 -7.59
C ILE A 42 -7.74 -0.94 -7.92
N THR A 43 -8.79 -1.74 -8.13
CA THR A 43 -8.69 -3.16 -8.48
C THR A 43 -7.98 -3.34 -9.82
N ASN A 44 -8.36 -2.54 -10.82
CA ASN A 44 -7.77 -2.58 -12.15
C ASN A 44 -6.31 -2.07 -12.16
N MET A 45 -5.94 -1.26 -11.16
CA MET A 45 -4.61 -0.68 -11.04
C MET A 45 -3.80 -1.28 -9.90
N ALA A 46 -4.24 -2.37 -9.27
CA ALA A 46 -3.68 -2.86 -8.01
C ALA A 46 -2.17 -3.14 -8.11
N GLU A 47 -1.73 -3.80 -9.19
CA GLU A 47 -0.33 -4.14 -9.45
C GLU A 47 0.54 -2.88 -9.62
N HIS A 48 0.07 -1.94 -10.44
CA HIS A 48 0.76 -0.69 -10.75
C HIS A 48 0.81 0.22 -9.52
N LEU A 49 -0.29 0.31 -8.77
CA LEU A 49 -0.37 1.08 -7.53
C LEU A 49 0.54 0.48 -6.46
N ALA A 50 0.50 -0.83 -6.23
CA ALA A 50 1.40 -1.51 -5.29
C ALA A 50 2.86 -1.25 -5.66
N THR A 51 3.20 -1.30 -6.95
CA THR A 51 4.56 -1.05 -7.43
C THR A 51 4.97 0.40 -7.18
N ALA A 52 4.12 1.36 -7.57
CA ALA A 52 4.39 2.78 -7.39
C ALA A 52 4.51 3.16 -5.92
N ILE A 53 3.63 2.64 -5.06
CA ILE A 53 3.61 2.91 -3.62
C ILE A 53 4.84 2.32 -2.96
N CYS A 54 5.24 1.08 -3.29
CA CYS A 54 6.48 0.53 -2.73
C CYS A 54 7.70 1.37 -3.11
N LYS A 55 7.80 1.83 -4.37
CA LYS A 55 8.90 2.71 -4.81
C LYS A 55 8.86 4.07 -4.13
N GLN A 56 7.68 4.66 -4.01
CA GLN A 56 7.50 6.02 -3.48
C GLN A 56 7.68 6.09 -1.97
N PHE A 57 7.32 5.03 -1.24
CA PHE A 57 7.34 4.99 0.23
C PHE A 57 8.43 4.06 0.78
N ASP A 58 9.37 3.61 -0.06
CA ASP A 58 10.49 2.73 0.29
C ASP A 58 10.06 1.44 1.02
N ILE A 59 8.94 0.86 0.58
CA ILE A 59 8.45 -0.41 1.13
C ILE A 59 9.13 -1.55 0.40
N THR A 60 9.81 -2.43 1.15
CA THR A 60 10.40 -3.64 0.59
C THR A 60 9.32 -4.51 -0.10
N PRO A 61 9.39 -4.77 -1.42
CA PRO A 61 8.29 -5.39 -2.16
C PRO A 61 7.90 -6.78 -1.66
N SER A 62 8.89 -7.58 -1.25
CA SER A 62 8.68 -8.92 -0.69
C SER A 62 8.02 -8.93 0.70
N LYS A 63 7.95 -7.77 1.36
CA LYS A 63 7.30 -7.60 2.65
C LYS A 63 5.94 -6.91 2.56
N LEU A 64 5.54 -6.41 1.39
CA LEU A 64 4.29 -5.67 1.24
C LEU A 64 3.09 -6.53 1.66
N ILE A 65 2.24 -5.98 2.52
CA ILE A 65 0.89 -6.48 2.80
C ILE A 65 -0.08 -5.47 2.18
N TRP A 66 -0.78 -5.87 1.12
CA TRP A 66 -1.72 -5.01 0.42
C TRP A 66 -3.16 -5.40 0.74
N ILE A 67 -3.94 -4.45 1.25
CA ILE A 67 -5.37 -4.59 1.48
C ILE A 67 -6.11 -3.64 0.56
N GLU A 68 -6.98 -4.21 -0.28
CA GLU A 68 -7.95 -3.46 -1.05
C GLU A 68 -9.23 -3.29 -0.24
N HIS A 69 -9.72 -2.05 -0.16
CA HIS A 69 -10.87 -1.71 0.67
C HIS A 69 -11.92 -0.92 -0.14
N TYR A 70 -13.18 -1.36 -0.05
CA TYR A 70 -14.35 -0.62 -0.53
C TYR A 70 -15.27 -0.32 0.64
N ARG A 71 -15.64 0.96 0.77
CA ARG A 71 -16.58 1.42 1.79
C ARG A 71 -18.00 0.97 1.42
N ALA A 72 -18.83 0.79 2.44
CA ALA A 72 -20.26 0.65 2.22
C ALA A 72 -20.83 1.95 1.65
N GLU A 73 -21.66 1.85 0.61
CA GLU A 73 -22.41 3.02 0.15
C GLU A 73 -23.49 3.39 1.18
N PRO A 74 -23.66 4.68 1.52
CA PRO A 74 -24.76 5.09 2.38
C PRO A 74 -26.08 4.71 1.70
N THR A 75 -26.90 3.93 2.41
CA THR A 75 -28.22 3.54 1.90
C THR A 75 -29.05 4.81 1.79
N ILE A 76 -29.35 5.25 0.56
CA ILE A 76 -30.35 6.31 0.38
C ILE A 76 -31.67 5.70 0.83
N GLU A 77 -32.23 6.19 1.94
CA GLU A 77 -33.59 5.89 2.34
C GLU A 77 -34.53 6.37 1.23
N ARG A 78 -34.83 5.49 0.27
CA ARG A 78 -35.87 5.77 -0.72
C ARG A 78 -37.19 5.83 0.03
N SER A 79 -37.81 7.01 0.04
CA SER A 79 -39.18 7.25 0.47
C SER A 79 -40.11 6.12 0.00
N GLU A 80 -41.03 5.68 0.89
CA GLU A 80 -41.87 4.46 0.91
C GLU A 80 -42.80 4.17 -0.31
N SER A 81 -42.43 4.55 -1.52
CA SER A 81 -43.30 4.56 -2.70
C SER A 81 -42.77 3.67 -3.84
N THR A 82 -42.28 2.46 -3.58
CA THR A 82 -42.28 1.40 -4.61
C THR A 82 -42.25 0.02 -3.95
N ARG A 83 -43.43 -0.58 -3.75
CA ARG A 83 -43.53 -2.03 -3.67
C ARG A 83 -43.22 -2.56 -5.07
N HIS A 84 -42.05 -3.19 -5.24
CA HIS A 84 -41.73 -4.28 -6.16
C HIS A 84 -40.20 -4.31 -6.38
N SER A 85 -39.61 -5.45 -5.98
CA SER A 85 -38.20 -5.87 -5.97
C SER A 85 -37.28 -5.25 -4.88
N ASP A 86 -37.04 -6.08 -3.85
CA ASP A 86 -35.97 -6.00 -2.85
C ASP A 86 -34.57 -6.07 -3.51
N VAL A 87 -34.22 -5.06 -4.31
CA VAL A 87 -32.88 -4.86 -4.87
C VAL A 87 -32.32 -3.54 -4.36
N SER A 88 -32.51 -3.26 -3.07
CA SER A 88 -31.62 -2.34 -2.35
C SER A 88 -30.41 -3.14 -1.88
N GLY A 89 -29.58 -3.54 -2.85
CA GLY A 89 -28.30 -4.21 -2.59
C GLY A 89 -27.40 -3.25 -1.83
N ARG A 90 -27.47 -3.29 -0.49
CA ARG A 90 -26.51 -2.62 0.38
C ARG A 90 -25.13 -3.17 0.02
N PHE A 91 -24.30 -2.39 -0.65
CA PHE A 91 -22.88 -2.73 -0.78
C PHE A 91 -22.32 -2.74 0.64
N ARG A 92 -22.03 -3.93 1.16
CA ARG A 92 -21.33 -4.08 2.43
C ARG A 92 -19.91 -3.55 2.26
N GLU A 93 -19.37 -2.97 3.32
CA GLU A 93 -17.94 -2.68 3.38
C GLU A 93 -17.16 -3.99 3.16
N THR A 94 -16.15 -3.96 2.30
CA THR A 94 -15.38 -5.15 1.96
C THR A 94 -13.89 -4.88 2.04
N TYR A 95 -13.16 -5.88 2.53
CA TYR A 95 -11.71 -5.90 2.60
C TYR A 95 -11.18 -7.14 1.87
N SER A 96 -10.17 -6.96 1.05
CA SER A 96 -9.49 -8.06 0.36
C SER A 96 -7.99 -7.98 0.58
N LEU A 97 -7.40 -9.06 1.10
CA LEU A 97 -5.96 -9.24 1.08
C LEU A 97 -5.54 -9.62 -0.35
N VAL A 98 -4.59 -8.88 -0.91
CA VAL A 98 -4.15 -9.08 -2.30
C VAL A 98 -2.74 -9.64 -2.32
N PHE A 99 -2.60 -10.78 -2.98
CA PHE A 99 -1.32 -11.42 -3.22
C PHE A 99 -0.87 -11.15 -4.64
N PHE A 100 0.39 -10.76 -4.81
CA PHE A 100 1.00 -10.53 -6.11
C PHE A 100 2.11 -11.55 -6.37
N ASN A 101 2.38 -11.79 -7.64
CA ASN A 101 3.69 -12.26 -8.07
C ASN A 101 4.63 -11.06 -8.11
N LEU A 102 5.89 -11.27 -7.72
CA LEU A 102 6.95 -10.28 -7.90
C LEU A 102 7.78 -10.67 -9.13
N THR A 103 7.88 -9.74 -10.09
CA THR A 103 8.68 -9.89 -11.31
C THR A 103 9.73 -8.79 -11.37
N GLY A 104 10.89 -9.06 -11.98
CA GLY A 104 12.01 -8.12 -11.98
C GLY A 104 12.73 -8.05 -10.62
N GLY A 105 13.62 -7.06 -10.43
CA GLY A 105 14.35 -6.88 -9.16
C GLY A 105 15.50 -7.87 -8.96
N GLY A 106 16.38 -8.00 -9.96
CA GLY A 106 17.63 -8.72 -9.77
C GLY A 106 18.46 -8.11 -8.64
N VAL A 107 19.42 -8.87 -8.10
CA VAL A 107 20.29 -8.51 -6.95
C VAL A 107 20.95 -7.11 -7.09
N PHE A 108 21.01 -6.58 -8.31
CA PHE A 108 21.74 -5.36 -8.66
C PHE A 108 20.87 -4.13 -8.94
N ASP A 109 19.53 -4.23 -9.00
CA ASP A 109 18.69 -3.04 -9.21
C ASP A 109 17.31 -3.15 -8.54
N ALA A 110 17.24 -2.63 -7.31
CA ALA A 110 16.02 -2.56 -6.51
C ALA A 110 14.90 -1.70 -7.16
N ASN A 111 15.17 -0.95 -8.23
CA ASN A 111 14.14 -0.15 -8.91
C ASN A 111 13.43 -0.90 -10.05
N THR A 112 13.89 -2.10 -10.41
CA THR A 112 13.38 -2.85 -11.56
C THR A 112 12.26 -3.84 -11.25
N PHE A 113 11.72 -3.85 -10.02
CA PHE A 113 10.62 -4.74 -9.69
C PHE A 113 9.27 -4.18 -10.16
N GLU A 114 8.36 -5.11 -10.42
CA GLU A 114 6.95 -4.88 -10.69
C GLU A 114 6.13 -6.01 -10.04
N PHE A 115 4.98 -5.65 -9.48
CA PHE A 115 3.96 -6.63 -9.09
C PHE A 115 3.14 -7.06 -10.31
N SER A 116 2.68 -8.30 -10.30
CA SER A 116 1.81 -8.85 -11.35
C SER A 116 0.90 -9.96 -10.80
N ASN A 117 -0.09 -10.38 -11.59
CA ASN A 117 -0.97 -11.51 -11.31
C ASN A 117 -1.61 -11.44 -9.90
N PRO A 118 -2.48 -10.45 -9.66
CA PRO A 118 -3.07 -10.16 -8.37
C PRO A 118 -4.12 -11.21 -8.04
N ARG A 119 -4.17 -11.62 -6.78
CA ARG A 119 -5.11 -12.63 -6.27
C ARG A 119 -5.74 -12.12 -4.99
N TRP A 120 -7.06 -11.96 -5.01
CA TRP A 120 -7.82 -11.41 -3.90
C TRP A 120 -8.37 -12.52 -3.00
N VAL A 121 -8.22 -12.33 -1.70
CA VAL A 121 -8.84 -13.15 -0.66
C VAL A 121 -9.66 -12.23 0.23
N SER A 122 -10.98 -12.43 0.27
CA SER A 122 -11.86 -11.68 1.17
C SER A 122 -11.47 -11.93 2.61
N ILE A 123 -11.32 -10.87 3.39
CA ILE A 123 -11.03 -10.93 4.82
C ILE A 123 -12.02 -10.07 5.60
N GLU A 124 -12.26 -10.46 6.85
CA GLU A 124 -13.12 -9.71 7.75
C GLU A 124 -12.39 -8.51 8.34
N LYS A 125 -13.13 -7.45 8.70
CA LYS A 125 -12.56 -6.23 9.30
C LYS A 125 -11.73 -6.53 10.55
N VAL A 126 -12.13 -7.52 11.37
CA VAL A 126 -11.38 -7.92 12.58
C VAL A 126 -9.95 -8.39 12.25
N ILE A 127 -9.73 -8.98 11.08
CA ILE A 127 -8.39 -9.38 10.62
C ILE A 127 -7.59 -8.15 10.20
N VAL A 128 -8.23 -7.20 9.52
CA VAL A 128 -7.60 -5.91 9.15
C VAL A 128 -7.16 -5.15 10.39
N ASP A 129 -8.03 -5.03 11.39
CA ASP A 129 -7.74 -4.35 12.64
C ASP A 129 -6.56 -5.02 13.38
N ALA A 130 -6.51 -6.35 13.42
CA ALA A 130 -5.38 -7.10 13.99
C ALA A 130 -4.08 -6.90 13.19
N LEU A 131 -4.14 -6.82 11.86
CA LEU A 131 -2.99 -6.49 11.02
C LEU A 131 -2.49 -5.07 11.31
N ILE A 132 -3.40 -4.10 11.42
CA ILE A 132 -3.03 -2.74 11.80
C ILE A 132 -2.35 -2.76 13.18
N ASP A 133 -2.94 -3.42 14.18
CA ASP A 133 -2.38 -3.48 15.54
C ASP A 133 -0.99 -4.10 15.61
N THR A 134 -0.72 -5.13 14.80
CA THR A 134 0.61 -5.77 14.72
C THR A 134 1.66 -4.92 13.99
N HIS A 135 1.22 -3.93 13.21
CA HIS A 135 2.08 -3.01 12.44
C HIS A 135 2.04 -1.57 12.98
N LYS A 136 1.34 -1.32 14.10
CA LYS A 136 1.46 -0.08 14.86
C LYS A 136 2.86 -0.01 15.43
N ASP A 137 3.57 1.05 15.05
CA ASP A 137 4.99 1.29 15.32
C ASP A 137 5.48 0.79 16.68
N VAL A 138 6.56 -0.01 16.63
CA VAL A 138 7.64 0.08 17.60
C VAL A 138 8.21 1.50 17.44
N GLU A 139 8.28 2.30 18.52
CA GLU A 139 8.85 3.65 18.46
C GLU A 139 10.21 3.60 17.73
N GLU A 140 10.32 4.29 16.59
CA GLU A 140 11.64 4.57 16.02
C GLU A 140 12.43 5.33 17.10
N PRO A 141 13.67 4.91 17.43
CA PRO A 141 14.47 5.65 18.38
C PRO A 141 14.60 7.10 17.89
N PRO A 142 14.52 8.09 18.77
CA PRO A 142 14.59 9.48 18.37
C PRO A 142 15.88 9.72 17.57
N ILE A 143 15.73 10.35 16.41
CA ILE A 143 16.80 10.68 15.45
C ILE A 143 17.97 11.43 16.13
N SER A 144 17.77 11.99 17.33
CA SER A 144 18.81 12.62 18.15
C SER A 144 19.91 11.68 18.66
N GLU A 145 19.73 10.35 18.64
CA GLU A 145 20.80 9.39 19.03
C GLU A 145 21.73 9.00 17.86
N TRP A 146 21.44 9.42 16.64
CA TRP A 146 22.23 9.06 15.45
C TRP A 146 23.29 10.09 15.07
N THR A 147 23.38 11.22 15.79
CA THR A 147 24.31 12.32 15.47
C THR A 147 25.28 12.68 16.59
N ASP A 148 25.47 11.85 17.62
CA ASP A 148 26.64 11.99 18.48
C ASP A 148 27.87 11.33 17.84
N GLY A 149 28.37 12.03 16.81
CA GLY A 149 29.79 12.30 16.59
C GLY A 149 30.75 11.14 16.82
N LYS A 150 30.68 10.10 16.00
CA LYS A 150 31.90 9.39 15.60
C LYS A 150 32.17 9.69 14.14
N ASP A 151 33.06 10.66 13.97
CA ASP A 151 33.75 10.97 12.73
C ASP A 151 34.18 9.68 12.03
N PHE A 152 33.51 9.35 10.92
CA PHE A 152 33.92 8.28 10.02
C PHE A 152 34.94 8.86 9.03
N ASP A 153 36.00 9.47 9.56
CA ASP A 153 37.22 9.84 8.85
C ASP A 153 38.32 8.84 9.23
N GLU A 154 38.20 7.60 8.76
CA GLU A 154 39.37 6.72 8.62
C GLU A 154 39.48 6.28 7.15
N PRO A 155 40.52 6.76 6.41
CA PRO A 155 40.81 6.23 5.10
C PRO A 155 41.32 4.80 5.25
N TYR A 156 40.62 3.84 4.64
CA TYR A 156 41.11 2.46 4.51
C TYR A 156 42.52 2.50 3.90
N ALA A 157 43.50 2.13 4.71
CA ALA A 157 44.86 1.91 4.30
C ALA A 157 44.90 0.85 3.20
N THR A 158 45.46 1.20 2.05
CA THR A 158 45.87 0.25 1.02
C THR A 158 46.99 -0.62 1.57
N GLU A 159 46.78 -1.94 1.67
CA GLU A 159 47.87 -2.88 1.92
C GLU A 159 48.83 -2.89 0.71
N PRO A 160 50.15 -2.89 0.92
CA PRO A 160 51.09 -3.04 -0.18
C PRO A 160 51.17 -4.49 -0.63
N GLU A 161 51.09 -4.64 -1.95
CA GLU A 161 51.34 -5.85 -2.71
C GLU A 161 52.75 -6.42 -2.46
N ASP A 162 52.83 -7.75 -2.57
CA ASP A 162 53.99 -8.56 -2.93
C ASP A 162 55.23 -8.58 -2.03
N ARG A 163 55.46 -9.77 -1.44
CA ARG A 163 56.79 -10.34 -1.30
C ARG A 163 56.85 -11.72 -1.95
N VAL A 164 57.59 -11.77 -3.05
CA VAL A 164 58.23 -12.95 -3.64
C VAL A 164 59.36 -13.43 -2.71
#